data_AF-A0A847MI21-F1
#
_entry.id   AF-A0A847MI21-F1
#
_cell.length_a   1.000
_cell.length_b   1.000
_cell.length_c   1.000
_cell.angle_alpha   90.00
_cell.angle_beta   90.00
_cell.angle_gamma   90.00
#
_symmetry.space_group_name_H-M   'P 1'
#
loop_
_entity.id
_entity.type
_entity.pdbx_description
1 polymer ?
#
loop_
_entity_poly.entity_id
_entity_poly.type
_entity_poly.pdbx_seq_one_letter_code
_entity_poly.pdbx_strand_id
1 'polypeptide(L)'
;MWLCQCKCGTIRSVKDSSLRSGRSKSCGCFSREVRSDATIDLKGMIFGRLTVLHRANVKKGSNVHWVCQCECGKIKTVSGDSLRRGLTKSCGCLQKEISTQTGRNSFVDLRGKRFGKLIVLSDTGRRHGKNIIWHCRCDCGNYTDVPGADCSLAIRVVVDIVT
;
A
#
# COMPACT_ATOMS: atom_id res chain seq x y z
N MET A 1 22.45 14.43 -41.86
CA MET A 1 21.04 14.07 -41.61
C MET A 1 20.64 12.99 -42.61
N TRP A 2 19.96 11.94 -42.17
CA TRP A 2 19.58 10.81 -43.03
C TRP A 2 18.06 10.68 -43.09
N LEU A 3 17.51 10.43 -44.28
CA LEU A 3 16.10 10.08 -44.45
C LEU A 3 15.95 8.57 -44.31
N CYS A 4 15.20 8.12 -43.30
CA CYS A 4 14.97 6.72 -43.02
C CYS A 4 13.49 6.37 -43.18
N GLN A 5 13.19 5.33 -43.95
CA GLN A 5 11.85 4.76 -44.09
C GLN A 5 11.70 3.56 -43.14
N CYS A 6 10.80 3.62 -42.14
CA CYS A 6 10.45 2.42 -41.35
C CYS A 6 9.56 1.51 -42.22
N LYS A 7 9.56 0.20 -41.94
CA LYS A 7 8.62 -0.77 -42.52
C LYS A 7 7.15 -0.34 -42.38
N CYS A 8 6.85 0.50 -41.38
CA CYS A 8 5.58 1.20 -41.16
C CYS A 8 5.18 2.17 -42.30
N GLY A 9 6.01 2.36 -43.33
CA GLY A 9 5.82 3.32 -44.42
C GLY A 9 6.18 4.77 -44.08
N THR A 10 6.37 5.11 -42.79
CA THR A 10 6.73 6.47 -42.36
C THR A 10 8.19 6.77 -42.66
N ILE A 11 8.44 7.93 -43.28
CA ILE A 11 9.77 8.49 -43.54
C ILE A 11 10.08 9.54 -42.47
N ARG A 12 11.30 9.52 -41.90
CA ARG A 12 11.78 10.51 -40.92
C ARG A 12 13.20 10.96 -41.21
N SER A 13 13.49 12.21 -40.87
CA SER A 13 14.85 12.73 -40.86
C SER A 13 15.51 12.44 -39.51
N VAL A 14 16.62 11.70 -39.53
CA VAL A 14 17.33 11.21 -38.34
C VAL A 14 18.79 11.68 -38.37
N LYS A 15 19.32 12.10 -37.22
CA LYS A 15 20.75 12.45 -37.08
C LYS A 15 21.60 11.19 -37.21
N ASP A 16 22.77 11.29 -37.84
CA ASP A 16 23.69 10.18 -38.02
C ASP A 16 24.16 9.61 -36.66
N SER A 17 24.39 10.49 -35.68
CA SER A 17 24.77 10.12 -34.33
C SER A 17 23.70 9.27 -33.62
N SER A 18 22.42 9.50 -33.91
CA SER A 18 21.31 8.72 -33.37
C SER A 18 21.17 7.35 -34.02
N LEU A 19 21.59 7.21 -35.28
CA LEU A 19 21.66 5.91 -35.96
C LEU A 19 22.85 5.09 -35.45
N ARG A 20 24.04 5.70 -35.40
CA ARG A 20 25.27 5.05 -34.92
C ARG A 20 25.19 4.62 -33.45
N SER A 21 24.61 5.46 -32.59
CA SER A 21 24.42 5.13 -31.16
C SER A 21 23.27 4.15 -30.90
N GLY A 22 22.50 3.78 -31.92
CA GLY A 22 21.31 2.94 -31.76
C GLY A 22 20.19 3.60 -30.96
N ARG A 23 20.24 4.92 -30.73
CA ARG A 23 19.16 5.66 -30.04
C ARG A 23 17.89 5.74 -30.89
N SER A 24 18.02 5.72 -32.22
CA SER A 24 16.89 5.71 -33.15
C SER A 24 16.79 4.37 -33.88
N LYS A 25 15.92 3.48 -33.38
CA LYS A 25 15.70 2.12 -33.94
C LYS A 25 14.38 1.97 -34.71
N SER A 26 13.48 2.95 -34.67
CA SER A 26 12.16 2.86 -35.33
C SER A 26 11.53 4.23 -35.59
N CYS A 27 10.48 4.29 -36.44
CA CYS A 27 9.66 5.50 -36.69
C CYS A 27 8.81 5.93 -35.46
N GLY A 28 8.99 5.31 -34.29
CA GLY A 28 7.98 5.25 -33.24
C GLY A 28 6.91 4.18 -33.49
N CYS A 29 7.01 3.46 -34.64
CA CYS A 29 6.20 2.29 -35.03
C CYS A 29 6.21 1.22 -33.94
N PHE A 30 7.39 0.92 -33.40
CA PHE A 30 7.57 -0.10 -32.37
C PHE A 30 6.79 0.21 -31.08
N SER A 31 6.74 1.48 -30.67
CA SER A 31 5.94 1.89 -29.50
C SER A 31 4.44 2.01 -29.78
N ARG A 32 3.99 1.88 -31.04
CA ARG A 32 2.56 1.80 -31.39
C ARG A 32 2.11 0.34 -31.46
N GLU A 33 2.94 -0.54 -32.00
CA GLU A 33 2.71 -2.00 -32.03
C GLU A 33 2.82 -2.63 -30.63
N VAL A 34 3.76 -2.19 -29.77
CA VAL A 34 3.82 -2.68 -28.38
C VAL A 34 2.69 -2.10 -27.52
N ARG A 35 2.14 -0.92 -27.89
CA ARG A 35 0.98 -0.33 -27.21
C ARG A 35 -0.36 -0.96 -27.60
N SER A 36 -0.42 -1.80 -28.64
CA SER A 36 -1.67 -2.51 -28.98
C SER A 36 -1.96 -3.70 -28.07
N ASP A 37 -1.06 -4.05 -27.15
CA ASP A 37 -1.39 -4.90 -25.98
C ASP A 37 -2.29 -4.14 -24.97
N ALA A 38 -2.56 -2.85 -25.19
CA ALA A 38 -3.46 -2.02 -24.37
C ALA A 38 -4.96 -2.25 -24.66
N THR A 39 -5.36 -3.45 -25.05
CA THR A 39 -6.78 -3.83 -25.06
C THR A 39 -7.01 -5.23 -24.50
N ILE A 40 -6.18 -5.68 -23.56
CA ILE A 40 -6.47 -6.90 -22.78
C ILE A 40 -7.90 -6.78 -22.23
N ASP A 41 -8.77 -7.70 -22.65
CA ASP A 41 -10.09 -7.84 -22.07
C ASP A 41 -9.97 -8.65 -20.79
N LEU A 42 -10.27 -8.01 -19.66
CA LEU A 42 -10.23 -8.65 -18.34
C LEU A 42 -11.60 -9.19 -17.93
N LYS A 43 -12.64 -9.04 -18.76
CA LYS A 43 -13.99 -9.49 -18.43
C LYS A 43 -14.01 -10.98 -18.03
N GLY A 44 -14.65 -11.28 -16.91
CA GLY A 44 -14.76 -12.64 -16.36
C GLY A 44 -13.54 -13.11 -15.58
N MET A 45 -12.42 -12.39 -15.63
CA MET A 45 -11.23 -12.75 -14.85
C MET A 45 -11.42 -12.44 -13.36
N ILE A 46 -10.73 -13.22 -12.51
CA ILE A 46 -10.78 -13.10 -11.06
C ILE A 46 -9.39 -12.67 -10.54
N PHE A 47 -9.36 -11.62 -9.72
CA PHE A 47 -8.16 -11.07 -9.08
C PHE A 47 -8.36 -11.02 -7.57
N GLY A 48 -7.80 -12.00 -6.85
CA GLY A 48 -8.12 -12.17 -5.44
C GLY A 48 -9.62 -12.43 -5.28
N ARG A 49 -10.31 -11.55 -4.55
CA ARG A 49 -11.76 -11.61 -4.32
C ARG A 49 -12.58 -10.78 -5.30
N LEU A 50 -12.01 -10.34 -6.42
CA LEU A 50 -12.66 -9.44 -7.37
C LEU A 50 -12.88 -10.13 -8.71
N THR A 51 -14.14 -10.30 -9.10
CA THR A 51 -14.56 -10.77 -10.42
C THR A 51 -14.82 -9.58 -11.33
N VAL A 52 -14.15 -9.51 -12.48
CA VAL A 52 -14.30 -8.40 -13.43
C VAL A 52 -15.58 -8.56 -14.25
N LEU A 53 -16.47 -7.56 -14.20
CA LEU A 53 -17.77 -7.60 -14.89
C LEU A 53 -17.71 -6.97 -16.29
N HIS A 54 -17.19 -5.74 -16.38
CA HIS A 54 -17.10 -5.00 -17.65
C HIS A 54 -16.14 -3.81 -17.51
N ARG A 55 -15.79 -3.20 -18.66
CA ARG A 55 -15.04 -1.94 -18.69
C ARG A 55 -15.90 -0.82 -18.10
N ALA A 56 -15.26 0.04 -17.32
CA ALA A 56 -15.90 1.24 -16.80
C ALA A 56 -15.83 2.36 -17.86
N ASN A 57 -16.92 3.09 -18.03
CA ASN A 57 -16.97 4.28 -18.90
C ASN A 57 -16.42 5.52 -18.20
N VAL A 58 -15.23 5.40 -17.60
CA VAL A 58 -14.56 6.51 -16.91
C VAL A 58 -13.21 6.77 -17.54
N LYS A 59 -12.98 8.02 -17.97
CA LYS A 59 -11.67 8.49 -18.43
C LYS A 59 -10.92 9.07 -17.24
N LYS A 60 -10.01 8.29 -16.66
CA LYS A 60 -9.11 8.76 -15.59
C LYS A 60 -7.66 8.45 -15.98
N GLY A 61 -7.01 9.43 -16.61
CA GLY A 61 -5.66 9.28 -17.17
C GLY A 61 -5.63 8.34 -18.38
N SER A 62 -4.50 7.66 -18.57
CA SER A 62 -4.27 6.74 -19.69
C SER A 62 -4.73 5.30 -19.45
N ASN A 63 -5.20 4.98 -18.24
CA ASN A 63 -5.49 3.60 -17.83
C ASN A 63 -6.96 3.23 -18.02
N VAL A 64 -7.19 2.02 -18.54
CA VAL A 64 -8.52 1.42 -18.63
C VAL A 64 -8.96 1.01 -17.22
N HIS A 65 -10.18 1.39 -16.86
CA HIS A 65 -10.81 1.01 -15.59
C HIS A 65 -11.83 -0.10 -15.81
N TRP A 66 -12.00 -0.94 -14.79
CA TRP A 66 -12.85 -2.12 -14.80
C TRP A 66 -13.78 -2.10 -13.60
N VAL A 67 -15.06 -2.36 -13.86
CA VAL A 67 -16.07 -2.59 -12.82
C VAL A 67 -15.94 -4.04 -12.37
N CYS A 68 -15.69 -4.24 -11.09
CA CYS A 68 -15.50 -5.55 -10.50
C CYS A 68 -16.54 -5.79 -9.40
N GLN A 69 -17.08 -7.01 -9.32
CA GLN A 69 -17.84 -7.47 -8.17
C GLN A 69 -16.91 -8.19 -7.21
N CYS A 70 -16.94 -7.79 -5.94
CA CYS A 70 -16.21 -8.51 -4.92
C CYS A 70 -17.04 -9.68 -4.39
N GLU A 71 -16.39 -10.72 -3.90
CA GLU A 71 -17.03 -11.81 -3.14
C GLU A 71 -17.86 -11.28 -1.95
N CYS A 72 -17.49 -10.10 -1.41
CA CYS A 72 -18.25 -9.37 -0.39
C CYS A 72 -19.61 -8.81 -0.90
N GLY A 73 -19.95 -9.02 -2.18
CA GLY A 73 -21.13 -8.47 -2.87
C GLY A 73 -20.97 -7.03 -3.39
N LYS A 74 -19.96 -6.27 -2.92
CA LYS A 74 -19.79 -4.86 -3.32
C LYS A 74 -19.13 -4.71 -4.68
N ILE A 75 -19.61 -3.72 -5.43
CA ILE A 75 -19.01 -3.28 -6.69
C ILE A 75 -17.87 -2.30 -6.43
N LYS A 76 -16.77 -2.44 -7.16
CA LYS A 76 -15.60 -1.56 -7.09
C LYS A 76 -15.00 -1.34 -8.47
N THR A 77 -14.71 -0.08 -8.80
CA THR A 77 -13.98 0.27 -10.02
C THR A 77 -12.48 0.27 -9.75
N VAL A 78 -11.70 -0.48 -10.53
CA VAL A 78 -10.25 -0.67 -10.35
C VAL A 78 -9.54 -0.43 -11.68
N SER A 79 -8.31 0.10 -11.66
CA SER A 79 -7.52 0.21 -12.88
C SER A 79 -7.03 -1.17 -13.35
N GLY A 80 -6.95 -1.39 -14.66
CA GLY A 80 -6.44 -2.63 -15.24
C GLY A 80 -5.02 -2.94 -14.77
N ASP A 81 -4.18 -1.92 -14.64
CA ASP A 81 -2.82 -2.06 -14.11
C ASP A 81 -2.80 -2.58 -12.67
N SER A 82 -3.67 -2.06 -11.79
CA SER A 82 -3.74 -2.51 -10.40
C SER A 82 -4.28 -3.94 -10.27
N LEU A 83 -5.17 -4.37 -11.17
CA LEU A 83 -5.62 -5.76 -11.26
C LEU A 83 -4.47 -6.68 -11.69
N ARG A 84 -3.81 -6.38 -12.83
CA ARG A 84 -2.73 -7.21 -13.37
C ARG A 84 -1.51 -7.30 -12.44
N ARG A 85 -1.19 -6.23 -11.73
CA ARG A 85 -0.10 -6.21 -10.74
C ARG A 85 -0.49 -6.80 -9.37
N GLY A 86 -1.75 -7.19 -9.17
CA GLY A 86 -2.23 -7.74 -7.90
C GLY A 86 -2.26 -6.74 -6.73
N LEU A 87 -2.26 -5.43 -7.03
CA LEU A 87 -2.27 -4.37 -6.02
C LEU A 87 -3.65 -4.21 -5.36
N THR A 88 -4.73 -4.59 -6.05
CA THR A 88 -6.09 -4.56 -5.52
C THR A 88 -6.69 -5.96 -5.55
N LYS A 89 -6.89 -6.54 -4.36
CA LYS A 89 -7.38 -7.92 -4.19
C LYS A 89 -8.82 -8.00 -3.66
N SER A 90 -9.42 -6.88 -3.23
CA SER A 90 -10.78 -6.87 -2.68
C SER A 90 -11.44 -5.49 -2.72
N CYS A 91 -12.73 -5.45 -2.36
CA CYS A 91 -13.50 -4.23 -2.12
C CYS A 91 -12.92 -3.39 -0.95
N GLY A 92 -12.00 -3.95 -0.15
CA GLY A 92 -11.55 -3.44 1.15
C GLY A 92 -12.03 -4.31 2.31
N CYS A 93 -12.94 -5.27 2.06
CA CYS A 93 -13.41 -6.23 3.06
C CYS A 93 -12.28 -7.06 3.66
N LEU A 94 -11.33 -7.51 2.83
CA LEU A 94 -10.19 -8.30 3.28
C LEU A 94 -9.39 -7.57 4.37
N GLN A 95 -9.14 -6.27 4.17
CA GLN A 95 -8.44 -5.46 5.17
C GLN A 95 -9.27 -5.28 6.44
N LYS A 96 -10.59 -5.12 6.31
CA LYS A 96 -11.50 -5.02 7.46
C LYS A 96 -11.49 -6.30 8.28
N GLU A 97 -11.61 -7.47 7.64
CA GLU A 97 -11.55 -8.79 8.30
C GLU A 97 -10.23 -8.98 9.05
N ILE A 98 -9.10 -8.65 8.43
CA ILE A 98 -7.79 -8.73 9.08
C ILE A 98 -7.74 -7.79 10.30
N SER A 99 -8.20 -6.53 10.14
CA SER A 99 -8.17 -5.54 11.21
C SER A 99 -9.12 -5.83 12.37
N THR A 100 -10.24 -6.51 12.13
CA THR A 100 -11.17 -6.92 13.19
C THR A 100 -10.64 -8.15 13.92
N GLN A 101 -9.87 -9.00 13.23
CA GLN A 101 -9.26 -10.18 13.84
C GLN A 101 -8.05 -9.81 14.71
N THR A 102 -7.24 -8.82 14.30
CA THR A 102 -6.13 -8.30 15.10
C THR A 102 -6.54 -7.21 16.09
N GLY A 103 -7.69 -6.57 15.87
CA GLY A 103 -8.25 -5.50 16.70
C GLY A 103 -9.12 -5.97 17.85
N ARG A 104 -9.28 -7.29 18.07
CA ARG A 104 -9.78 -7.82 19.34
C ARG A 104 -8.72 -7.55 20.39
N ASN A 105 -8.82 -6.37 20.99
CA ASN A 105 -8.30 -5.99 22.30
C ASN A 105 -7.19 -6.94 22.76
N SER A 106 -5.98 -6.74 22.25
CA SER A 106 -4.81 -7.46 22.74
C SER A 106 -4.53 -6.91 24.14
N PHE A 107 -5.34 -7.35 25.11
CA PHE A 107 -4.99 -7.28 26.51
C PHE A 107 -3.75 -8.16 26.64
N VAL A 108 -2.60 -7.54 26.39
CA VAL A 108 -1.30 -8.15 26.61
C VAL A 108 -0.96 -7.79 28.04
N ASP A 109 -1.03 -8.77 28.93
CA ASP A 109 -0.56 -8.59 30.29
C ASP A 109 0.96 -8.36 30.26
N LEU A 110 1.38 -7.15 30.60
CA LEU A 110 2.78 -6.77 30.64
C LEU A 110 3.38 -6.90 32.04
N ARG A 111 2.61 -7.30 33.07
CA ARG A 111 3.13 -7.46 34.44
C ARG A 111 4.38 -8.34 34.47
N GLY A 112 5.41 -7.88 35.16
CA GLY A 112 6.72 -8.53 35.27
C GLY A 112 7.62 -8.40 34.05
N LYS A 113 7.15 -7.83 32.92
CA LYS A 113 7.99 -7.60 31.75
C LYS A 113 8.89 -6.39 31.96
N ARG A 114 10.13 -6.50 31.47
CA ARG A 114 11.14 -5.45 31.53
C ARG A 114 11.31 -4.78 30.18
N PHE A 115 11.34 -3.45 30.18
CA PHE A 115 11.56 -2.60 29.01
C PHE A 115 12.69 -1.62 29.34
N GLY A 116 13.90 -1.94 28.88
CA GLY A 116 15.10 -1.20 29.25
C GLY A 116 15.32 -1.22 30.77
N LYS A 117 15.26 -0.04 31.41
CA LYS A 117 15.42 0.14 32.86
C LYS A 117 14.12 0.04 33.65
N LEU A 118 12.98 -0.18 33.01
CA LEU A 118 11.67 -0.23 33.64
C LEU A 118 11.14 -1.66 33.74
N ILE A 119 10.54 -2.03 34.88
CA ILE A 119 9.81 -3.28 35.12
C ILE A 119 8.36 -2.94 35.36
N VAL A 120 7.44 -3.57 34.62
CA VAL A 120 6.00 -3.35 34.77
C VAL A 120 5.46 -4.07 36.01
N LEU A 121 4.73 -3.35 36.86
CA LEU A 121 4.15 -3.86 38.10
C LEU A 121 2.65 -4.13 37.96
N SER A 122 1.87 -3.16 37.49
CA SER A 122 0.41 -3.25 37.46
C SER A 122 -0.25 -2.36 36.40
N ASP A 123 -1.47 -2.71 36.02
CA ASP A 123 -2.36 -1.83 35.24
C ASP A 123 -2.89 -0.73 36.17
N THR A 124 -2.74 0.53 35.76
CA THR A 124 -3.25 1.68 36.52
C THR A 124 -4.78 1.85 36.41
N GLY A 125 -5.43 1.07 35.55
CA GLY A 125 -6.83 1.25 35.14
C GLY A 125 -7.03 2.38 34.13
N ARG A 126 -6.01 3.24 33.93
CA ARG A 126 -6.06 4.36 32.98
C ARG A 126 -5.69 3.90 31.57
N ARG A 127 -6.18 4.64 30.58
CA ARG A 127 -6.02 4.33 29.16
C ARG A 127 -5.56 5.57 28.40
N HIS A 128 -4.63 5.38 27.46
CA HIS A 128 -4.23 6.40 26.49
C HIS A 128 -4.60 5.90 25.09
N GLY A 129 -5.70 6.43 24.55
CA GLY A 129 -6.33 5.89 23.35
C GLY A 129 -6.79 4.45 23.56
N LYS A 130 -6.18 3.50 22.83
CA LYS A 130 -6.45 2.05 22.98
C LYS A 130 -5.48 1.33 23.92
N ASN A 131 -4.48 2.04 24.47
CA ASN A 131 -3.39 1.43 25.23
C ASN A 131 -3.60 1.55 26.74
N ILE A 132 -3.13 0.53 27.47
CA ILE A 132 -3.05 0.52 28.93
C ILE A 132 -1.91 1.44 29.40
N ILE A 133 -2.17 2.24 30.43
CA ILE A 133 -1.11 2.95 31.17
C ILE A 133 -0.63 2.03 32.30
N TRP A 134 0.64 1.65 32.23
CA TRP A 134 1.27 0.70 33.13
C TRP A 134 2.06 1.41 34.22
N HIS A 135 1.90 0.95 35.45
CA HIS A 135 2.72 1.36 36.58
C HIS A 135 4.03 0.57 36.55
N CYS A 136 5.16 1.26 36.49
CA CYS A 136 6.48 0.68 36.30
C CYS A 136 7.46 1.12 37.38
N ARG A 137 8.37 0.23 37.76
CA ARG A 137 9.54 0.53 38.61
C ARG A 137 10.79 0.64 37.75
N CYS A 138 11.56 1.71 37.95
CA CYS A 138 12.86 1.90 37.32
C CYS A 138 13.99 1.26 38.15
N ASP A 139 15.07 0.86 37.49
CA ASP A 139 16.31 0.40 38.13
C ASP A 139 16.88 1.42 39.14
N CYS A 140 16.61 2.72 38.96
CA CYS A 140 17.03 3.75 39.92
C CYS A 140 16.20 3.76 41.22
N GLY A 141 15.15 2.93 41.31
CA GLY A 141 14.26 2.84 42.47
C GLY A 141 12.98 3.68 42.36
N ASN A 142 12.89 4.61 41.41
CA ASN A 142 11.69 5.44 41.19
C ASN A 142 10.58 4.70 40.45
N TYR A 143 9.36 5.24 40.53
CA TYR A 143 8.16 4.71 39.88
C TYR A 143 7.65 5.69 38.82
N THR A 144 7.04 5.17 37.75
CA THR A 144 6.47 5.98 36.68
C THR A 144 5.33 5.25 35.96
N ASP A 145 4.42 6.02 35.36
CA ASP A 145 3.27 5.51 34.63
C ASP A 145 3.45 5.77 33.13
N VAL A 146 3.49 4.72 32.32
CA VAL A 146 3.79 4.81 30.88
C VAL A 146 2.76 4.09 30.01
N PRO A 147 2.36 4.65 28.85
CA PRO A 147 1.52 3.93 27.88
C PRO A 147 2.24 2.71 27.29
N GLY A 148 1.53 1.60 27.11
CA GLY A 148 2.11 0.36 26.55
C GLY A 148 2.74 0.45 25.14
N ALA A 149 2.45 1.51 24.38
CA ALA A 149 3.09 1.77 23.07
C ALA A 149 4.45 2.52 23.18
N ASP A 150 4.72 3.16 24.32
CA ASP A 150 5.87 4.06 24.52
C ASP A 150 6.96 3.45 25.42
N CYS A 151 6.84 2.19 25.82
CA CYS A 151 7.85 1.49 26.64
C CYS A 151 9.24 1.42 25.97
N SER A 152 9.36 1.66 24.67
CA SER A 152 10.64 1.74 23.95
C SER A 152 11.23 3.16 23.82
N LEU A 153 10.51 4.21 24.23
CA LEU A 153 10.87 5.62 24.03
C LEU A 153 11.01 6.41 25.34
N ALA A 154 11.26 5.73 26.46
CA ALA A 154 11.49 6.38 27.76
C ALA A 154 12.89 7.04 27.84
N ILE A 155 13.13 8.06 27.01
CA ILE A 155 14.03 9.17 27.29
C ILE A 155 13.21 10.43 27.01
N ARG A 156 12.82 11.13 28.09
CA ARG A 156 12.00 12.36 28.17
C ARG A 156 10.49 12.16 28.12
N VAL A 157 9.86 12.00 29.28
CA VAL A 157 8.92 12.99 29.82
C VAL A 157 9.02 12.91 31.35
N VAL A 158 9.68 13.88 31.94
CA VAL A 158 9.53 14.19 33.37
C VAL A 158 8.58 15.39 33.38
N VAL A 159 7.56 15.32 34.25
CA VAL A 159 6.61 16.39 34.61
C VAL A 159 5.69 16.88 33.48
N ASP A 160 4.39 16.59 33.62
CA ASP A 160 3.26 17.49 33.26
C ASP A 160 1.93 16.70 33.19
N ILE A 161 1.51 16.08 34.29
CA ILE A 161 0.08 15.82 34.57
C ILE A 161 -0.16 15.90 36.09
N VAL A 162 0.21 17.02 36.71
CA VAL A 162 -0.45 17.50 37.94
C VAL A 162 -0.39 19.03 37.93
N THR A 163 -1.37 19.64 37.28
CA THR A 163 -1.91 20.96 37.64
C THR A 163 -3.38 21.00 37.25
#